data_AF-A0A0M3IFD8-F1
#
_entry.id   AF-A0A0M3IFD8-F1
#
_cell.length_a   1.000
_cell.length_b   1.000
_cell.length_c   1.000
_cell.angle_alpha   90.00
_cell.angle_beta   90.00
_cell.angle_gamma   90.00
#
_symmetry.space_group_name_H-M   'P 1'
#
loop_
_entity.id
_entity.type
_entity.pdbx_description
1 polymer ?
#
loop_
_entity_poly.entity_id
_entity_poly.type
_entity_poly.pdbx_seq_one_letter_code
_entity_poly.pdbx_strand_id
1 'polypeptide(L)'
;MESLIPVINKLQDVFAAIGTREAEIQLPQIVVVGSQSAGKSSVIEGIVGRDFLPRGVGIVTRRPLILQLINVPLDDKETRKTAQGTEIKWDEWARFDHSKDKLFSDFEEVRKEIEHETERLTGSNKGISAIPINLKIYSPNVVNLTLIDLPGMTKVPVGDQPSDIEIQIRDMIQSYISNPNSIILAVTPANQDFATSEPLKIAREVDPDGALFFHFSNPSCLAMLTVFFPSIFNSLIAKQ
;
A
#
# COMPACT_ATOMS: atom_id res chain seq x y z
N MET A 1 0.01 5.12 -24.98
CA MET A 1 0.72 4.77 -23.73
C MET A 1 0.66 3.27 -23.47
N GLU A 2 0.70 2.47 -24.52
CA GLU A 2 0.77 1.01 -24.46
C GLU A 2 2.22 0.52 -24.27
N SER A 3 3.20 1.41 -24.06
CA SER A 3 4.62 1.09 -24.22
C SER A 3 5.35 0.73 -22.93
N LEU A 4 4.88 1.12 -21.73
CA LEU A 4 5.63 0.84 -20.50
C LEU A 4 5.28 -0.51 -19.87
N ILE A 5 4.01 -0.94 -19.94
CA ILE A 5 3.58 -2.25 -19.43
C ILE A 5 4.30 -3.38 -20.19
N PRO A 6 4.38 -3.38 -21.53
CA PRO A 6 5.14 -4.40 -22.24
C PRO A 6 6.62 -4.28 -21.99
N VAL A 7 7.16 -3.12 -21.63
CA VAL A 7 8.59 -2.94 -21.33
C VAL A 7 8.92 -3.44 -19.93
N ILE A 8 8.10 -3.17 -18.92
CA ILE A 8 8.25 -3.74 -17.57
C ILE A 8 8.04 -5.25 -17.62
N ASN A 9 6.98 -5.71 -18.30
CA ASN A 9 6.75 -7.14 -18.49
C ASN A 9 7.88 -7.80 -19.29
N LYS A 10 8.37 -7.18 -20.39
CA LYS A 10 9.55 -7.68 -21.12
C LYS A 10 10.81 -7.68 -20.28
N LEU A 11 11.04 -6.66 -19.45
CA LEU A 11 12.18 -6.63 -18.55
C LEU A 11 12.05 -7.79 -17.55
N GLN A 12 10.89 -7.96 -16.93
CA GLN A 12 10.60 -9.07 -16.01
C GLN A 12 10.78 -10.44 -16.70
N ASP A 13 10.28 -10.61 -17.93
CA ASP A 13 10.44 -11.82 -18.74
C ASP A 13 11.91 -12.06 -19.11
N VAL A 14 12.65 -11.00 -19.44
CA VAL A 14 14.08 -11.06 -19.72
C VAL A 14 14.82 -11.51 -18.47
N PHE A 15 14.60 -10.88 -17.30
CA PHE A 15 15.23 -11.27 -16.04
C PHE A 15 14.86 -12.71 -15.60
N ALA A 16 13.63 -13.15 -15.86
CA ALA A 16 13.20 -14.52 -15.64
C ALA A 16 13.94 -15.52 -16.58
N ALA A 17 14.19 -15.13 -17.84
CA ALA A 17 14.86 -15.96 -18.84
C ALA A 17 16.39 -16.09 -18.64
N ILE A 18 17.07 -15.11 -18.04
CA ILE A 18 18.54 -15.17 -17.83
C ILE A 18 18.93 -15.99 -16.58
N GLY A 19 17.97 -16.48 -15.79
CA GLY A 19 18.23 -17.28 -14.60
C GLY A 19 18.96 -16.53 -13.47
N THR A 20 19.21 -15.23 -13.65
CA THR A 20 19.77 -14.34 -12.63
C THR A 20 18.68 -14.00 -11.62
N ARG A 21 18.50 -14.87 -10.63
CA ARG A 21 17.65 -14.63 -9.44
C ARG A 21 18.07 -13.41 -8.61
N GLU A 22 19.20 -12.78 -8.95
CA GLU A 22 19.82 -11.68 -8.21
C GLU A 22 19.51 -10.28 -8.79
N ALA A 23 18.91 -10.21 -9.99
CA ALA A 23 18.44 -8.96 -10.59
C ALA A 23 16.91 -8.96 -10.68
N GLU A 24 16.23 -9.25 -9.56
CA GLU A 24 14.86 -8.78 -9.42
C GLU A 24 14.93 -7.26 -9.52
N ILE A 25 14.40 -6.67 -10.59
CA ILE A 25 14.02 -5.25 -10.55
C ILE A 25 13.03 -5.15 -9.39
N GLN A 26 13.53 -4.76 -8.23
CA GLN A 26 12.69 -4.44 -7.10
C GLN A 26 11.90 -3.22 -7.50
N LEU A 27 10.66 -3.44 -7.93
CA LEU A 27 9.73 -2.36 -8.19
C LEU A 27 9.70 -1.48 -6.94
N PRO A 28 9.79 -0.15 -7.10
CA PRO A 28 9.85 0.75 -5.97
C PRO A 28 8.60 0.57 -5.10
N GLN A 29 8.80 0.49 -3.79
CA GLN A 29 7.71 0.38 -2.84
C GLN A 29 7.12 1.76 -2.61
N ILE A 30 5.80 1.91 -2.74
CA ILE A 30 5.14 3.18 -2.46
C ILE A 30 4.75 3.21 -0.97
N VAL A 31 5.37 4.09 -0.20
CA VAL A 31 5.08 4.27 1.23
C VAL A 31 4.12 5.44 1.39
N VAL A 32 2.95 5.17 1.96
CA VAL A 32 1.90 6.18 2.15
C VAL A 32 2.05 6.82 3.53
N VAL A 33 2.39 8.11 3.53
CA VAL A 33 2.62 8.90 4.75
C VAL A 33 1.58 10.00 4.84
N GLY A 34 1.03 10.23 6.02
CA GLY A 34 -0.07 11.18 6.19
C GLY A 34 -0.47 11.34 7.64
N SER A 35 -1.03 12.50 8.00
CA SER A 35 -1.65 12.67 9.31
C SER A 35 -2.78 11.67 9.52
N GLN A 36 -3.18 11.47 10.78
CA GLN A 36 -4.39 10.69 11.09
C GLN A 36 -5.58 11.27 10.32
N SER A 37 -6.39 10.39 9.72
CA SER A 37 -7.55 10.77 8.90
C SER A 37 -7.24 11.59 7.64
N ALA A 38 -5.98 11.63 7.18
CA ALA A 38 -5.60 12.34 5.96
C ALA A 38 -6.21 11.77 4.66
N GLY A 39 -6.87 10.61 4.72
CA GLY A 39 -7.39 9.91 3.55
C GLY A 39 -6.41 8.89 2.95
N LYS A 40 -5.36 8.47 3.68
CA LYS A 40 -4.40 7.43 3.25
C LYS A 40 -5.10 6.17 2.75
N SER A 41 -5.99 5.61 3.57
CA SER A 41 -6.74 4.40 3.23
C SER A 41 -7.60 4.61 1.98
N SER A 42 -8.22 5.79 1.82
CA SER A 42 -9.00 6.13 0.63
C SER A 42 -8.15 6.22 -0.64
N VAL A 43 -6.92 6.72 -0.55
CA VAL A 43 -5.99 6.72 -1.70
C VAL A 43 -5.65 5.28 -2.09
N ILE A 44 -5.32 4.42 -1.12
CA ILE A 44 -4.99 3.01 -1.37
C ILE A 44 -6.20 2.28 -1.97
N GLU A 45 -7.38 2.41 -1.38
CA GLU A 45 -8.62 1.80 -1.89
C GLU A 45 -8.98 2.33 -3.29
N GLY A 46 -8.68 3.59 -3.60
CA GLY A 46 -8.83 4.16 -4.95
C GLY A 46 -7.89 3.53 -5.98
N ILE A 47 -6.66 3.19 -5.58
CA ILE A 47 -5.68 2.47 -6.42
C ILE A 47 -6.13 1.02 -6.66
N VAL A 48 -6.67 0.36 -5.63
CA VAL A 48 -7.14 -1.03 -5.74
C VAL A 48 -8.51 -1.14 -6.43
N GLY A 49 -9.35 -0.11 -6.31
CA GLY A 49 -10.73 -0.12 -6.77
C GLY A 49 -11.69 -0.93 -5.89
N ARG A 50 -11.31 -1.21 -4.64
CA ARG A 50 -12.11 -1.98 -3.67
C ARG A 50 -12.01 -1.35 -2.29
N ASP A 51 -13.09 -1.40 -1.53
CA ASP A 51 -13.08 -1.08 -0.11
C ASP A 51 -12.70 -2.35 0.68
N PHE A 52 -11.57 -2.31 1.37
CA PHE A 52 -11.07 -3.44 2.17
C PHE A 52 -10.23 -3.02 3.37
N LEU A 53 -9.91 -1.73 3.49
CA LEU A 53 -9.19 -1.24 4.64
C LEU A 53 -10.18 -0.99 5.79
N PRO A 54 -9.73 -1.18 7.04
CA PRO A 54 -10.56 -0.84 8.20
C PRO A 54 -10.98 0.63 8.17
N ARG A 55 -12.16 0.93 8.73
CA ARG A 55 -12.68 2.30 8.87
C ARG A 55 -13.14 2.51 10.30
N GLY A 56 -12.82 3.66 10.90
CA GLY A 56 -13.21 3.93 12.27
C GLY A 56 -12.75 5.27 12.80
N VAL A 57 -13.13 5.56 14.04
CA VAL A 57 -12.71 6.76 14.79
C VAL A 57 -11.44 6.44 15.58
N GLY A 58 -10.44 7.33 15.54
CA GLY A 58 -9.15 7.11 16.18
C GLY A 58 -8.07 6.62 15.21
N ILE A 59 -7.01 6.00 15.74
CA ILE A 59 -5.97 5.38 14.91
C ILE A 59 -6.53 4.08 14.33
N VAL A 60 -6.86 4.12 13.05
CA VAL A 60 -7.40 2.98 12.30
C VAL A 60 -6.28 2.00 11.95
N THR A 61 -5.25 2.48 11.24
CA THR A 61 -4.04 1.71 10.92
C THR A 61 -3.11 1.69 12.13
N ARG A 62 -3.10 0.58 12.90
CA ARG A 62 -2.25 0.39 14.09
C ARG A 62 -1.02 -0.48 13.84
N ARG A 63 -0.93 -1.10 12.66
CA ARG A 63 0.20 -1.89 12.19
C ARG A 63 0.50 -1.49 10.74
N PRO A 64 1.76 -1.50 10.30
CA PRO A 64 2.07 -1.37 8.88
C PRO A 64 1.31 -2.44 8.07
N LEU A 65 0.68 -2.04 6.98
CA LEU A 65 0.09 -2.96 6.02
C LEU A 65 0.95 -2.94 4.75
N ILE A 66 1.63 -4.04 4.48
CA ILE A 66 2.36 -4.25 3.24
C ILE A 66 1.39 -4.93 2.27
N LEU A 67 0.91 -4.14 1.31
CA LEU A 67 -0.04 -4.55 0.29
C LEU A 67 0.68 -4.78 -1.03
N GLN A 68 0.60 -6.00 -1.55
CA GLN A 68 1.13 -6.36 -2.85
C GLN A 68 -0.04 -6.60 -3.82
N LEU A 69 -0.09 -5.79 -4.87
CA LEU A 69 -0.99 -5.97 -6.00
C LEU A 69 -0.28 -6.84 -7.04
N ILE A 70 -0.95 -7.91 -7.46
CA ILE A 70 -0.44 -8.88 -8.42
C ILE A 70 -1.42 -8.96 -9.58
N ASN A 71 -0.97 -8.58 -10.76
CA ASN A 71 -1.74 -8.72 -11.98
C ASN A 71 -1.82 -10.20 -12.35
N VAL A 72 -3.03 -10.74 -12.42
CA VAL A 72 -3.27 -12.10 -12.93
C VAL A 72 -4.28 -12.04 -14.07
N PRO A 73 -3.85 -12.19 -15.32
CA PRO A 73 -4.74 -12.26 -16.47
C PRO A 73 -5.78 -13.38 -16.33
N LEU A 74 -6.96 -13.19 -16.94
CA LEU A 74 -8.06 -14.16 -16.83
C LEU A 74 -7.72 -15.53 -17.45
N ASP A 75 -6.82 -15.55 -18.42
CA ASP A 75 -6.34 -16.72 -19.16
C ASP A 75 -5.10 -17.39 -18.54
N ASP A 76 -4.52 -16.81 -17.49
CA ASP A 76 -3.39 -17.40 -16.76
C ASP A 76 -3.85 -18.54 -15.84
N LYS A 77 -3.93 -19.74 -16.41
CA LYS A 77 -4.32 -20.97 -15.70
C LYS A 77 -3.27 -21.50 -14.73
N GLU A 78 -2.01 -21.08 -14.84
CA GLU A 78 -0.95 -21.56 -13.95
C GLU A 78 -0.99 -20.82 -12.62
N THR A 79 -1.13 -19.50 -12.66
CA THR A 79 -1.23 -18.68 -11.44
C THR A 79 -2.60 -18.83 -10.77
N ARG A 80 -3.66 -19.15 -11.53
CA ARG A 80 -5.03 -19.40 -11.02
C ARG A 80 -5.23 -20.81 -10.45
N LYS A 81 -4.25 -21.31 -9.71
CA LYS A 81 -4.32 -22.60 -9.00
C LYS A 81 -3.93 -22.42 -7.53
N THR A 82 -4.60 -23.12 -6.63
CA THR A 82 -4.17 -23.21 -5.23
C THR A 82 -2.91 -24.07 -5.11
N ALA A 83 -2.28 -24.08 -3.93
CA ALA A 83 -1.14 -24.97 -3.65
C ALA A 83 -1.48 -26.46 -3.85
N GLN A 84 -2.75 -26.84 -3.74
CA GLN A 84 -3.26 -28.19 -3.99
C GLN A 84 -3.62 -28.45 -5.46
N GLY A 85 -3.36 -27.50 -6.36
CA GLY A 85 -3.65 -27.60 -7.79
C GLY A 85 -5.12 -27.33 -8.17
N THR A 86 -5.95 -26.90 -7.23
CA THR A 86 -7.36 -26.59 -7.48
C THR A 86 -7.49 -25.26 -8.23
N GLU A 87 -8.25 -25.23 -9.31
CA GLU A 87 -8.49 -24.02 -10.09
C GLU A 87 -9.27 -22.96 -9.28
N ILE A 88 -8.76 -21.73 -9.29
CA ILE A 88 -9.38 -20.57 -8.65
C ILE A 88 -10.36 -19.96 -9.66
N LYS A 89 -11.65 -19.98 -9.33
CA LYS A 89 -12.72 -19.48 -10.21
C LYS A 89 -13.05 -18.00 -10.04
N TRP A 90 -12.49 -17.36 -9.02
CA TRP A 90 -12.72 -15.95 -8.76
C TRP A 90 -11.84 -15.08 -9.65
N ASP A 91 -12.40 -13.98 -10.14
CA ASP A 91 -11.62 -13.03 -10.92
C ASP A 91 -10.59 -12.29 -10.08
N GLU A 92 -10.92 -12.07 -8.82
CA GLU A 92 -10.08 -11.38 -7.85
C GLU A 92 -10.11 -12.13 -6.53
N TRP A 93 -8.97 -12.19 -5.85
CA TRP A 93 -8.88 -12.77 -4.52
C TRP A 93 -7.72 -12.16 -3.74
N ALA A 94 -7.78 -12.29 -2.43
CA ALA A 94 -6.74 -11.88 -1.51
C ALA A 94 -6.17 -13.07 -0.75
N ARG A 95 -4.93 -12.92 -0.29
CA ARG A 95 -4.24 -13.88 0.58
C ARG A 95 -3.37 -13.14 1.58
N PHE A 96 -3.44 -13.54 2.84
CA PHE A 96 -2.54 -13.07 3.88
C PHE A 96 -1.38 -14.04 4.09
N ASP A 97 -0.18 -13.53 4.39
CA ASP A 97 0.98 -14.40 4.64
C ASP A 97 0.84 -15.21 5.94
N HIS A 98 0.07 -14.72 6.93
CA HIS A 98 -0.22 -15.45 8.17
C HIS A 98 -1.30 -16.54 7.98
N SER A 99 -2.00 -16.56 6.84
CA SER A 99 -3.07 -17.51 6.52
C SER A 99 -2.92 -18.04 5.09
N LYS A 100 -1.79 -18.69 4.79
CA LYS A 100 -1.39 -19.08 3.42
C LYS A 100 -2.39 -20.00 2.71
N ASP A 101 -3.13 -20.79 3.46
CA ASP A 101 -4.09 -21.77 2.93
C ASP A 101 -5.48 -21.18 2.68
N LYS A 102 -5.76 -19.97 3.19
CA LYS A 102 -7.05 -19.30 3.05
C LYS A 102 -6.97 -18.23 1.97
N LEU A 103 -7.83 -18.37 0.97
CA LEU A 103 -8.09 -17.34 -0.03
C LEU A 103 -9.37 -16.59 0.34
N PHE A 104 -9.37 -15.29 0.08
CA PHE A 104 -10.48 -14.40 0.39
C PHE A 104 -11.01 -13.83 -0.92
N SER A 105 -12.23 -14.19 -1.31
CA SER A 105 -12.91 -13.59 -2.47
C SER A 105 -13.77 -12.39 -2.08
N ASP A 106 -14.18 -12.31 -0.80
CA ASP A 106 -14.94 -11.20 -0.25
C ASP A 106 -13.99 -10.21 0.45
N PHE A 107 -13.94 -8.98 -0.06
CA PHE A 107 -13.11 -7.91 0.50
C PHE A 107 -13.62 -7.38 1.84
N GLU A 108 -14.87 -7.66 2.20
CA GLU A 108 -15.37 -7.45 3.57
C GLU A 108 -14.69 -8.40 4.57
N GLU A 109 -14.44 -9.65 4.17
CA GLU A 109 -13.68 -10.59 4.99
C GLU A 109 -12.21 -10.20 5.08
N VAL A 110 -11.64 -9.63 4.02
CA VAL A 110 -10.27 -9.05 4.04
C VAL A 110 -10.19 -7.94 5.09
N ARG A 111 -11.17 -7.02 5.13
CA ARG A 111 -11.22 -5.96 6.13
C ARG A 111 -11.25 -6.53 7.55
N LYS A 112 -12.18 -7.45 7.81
CA LYS A 112 -12.33 -8.09 9.12
C LYS A 112 -11.07 -8.85 9.54
N GLU A 113 -10.38 -9.49 8.61
CA GLU A 113 -9.12 -10.18 8.86
C GLU A 113 -8.01 -9.19 9.26
N ILE A 114 -7.91 -8.03 8.59
CA ILE A 114 -6.96 -6.97 8.98
C ILE A 114 -7.25 -6.48 10.40
N GLU A 115 -8.52 -6.24 10.74
CA GLU A 115 -8.95 -5.81 12.08
C GLU A 115 -8.60 -6.86 13.12
N HIS A 116 -8.99 -8.11 12.88
CA HIS A 116 -8.73 -9.25 13.76
C HIS A 116 -7.22 -9.46 13.99
N GLU A 117 -6.43 -9.50 12.93
CA GLU A 117 -4.98 -9.71 13.03
C GLU A 117 -4.29 -8.51 13.71
N THR A 118 -4.82 -7.30 13.55
CA THR A 118 -4.35 -6.13 14.30
C THR A 118 -4.61 -6.30 15.78
N GLU A 119 -5.84 -6.61 16.17
CA GLU A 119 -6.24 -6.80 17.57
C GLU A 119 -5.53 -7.96 18.24
N ARG A 120 -5.21 -9.03 17.51
CA ARG A 120 -4.46 -10.18 18.04
C ARG A 120 -3.11 -9.78 18.63
N LEU A 121 -2.42 -8.79 18.05
CA LEU A 121 -1.12 -8.34 18.54
C LEU A 121 -1.18 -7.08 19.41
N THR A 122 -2.04 -6.12 19.08
CA THR A 122 -2.09 -4.85 19.83
C THR A 122 -3.07 -4.89 21.01
N GLY A 123 -3.89 -5.95 21.10
CA GLY A 123 -5.06 -5.99 21.96
C GLY A 123 -6.08 -4.90 21.61
N SER A 124 -7.01 -4.69 22.54
CA SER A 124 -8.03 -3.63 22.45
C SER A 124 -7.49 -2.24 22.87
N ASN A 125 -6.27 -2.16 23.42
CA ASN A 125 -5.74 -0.96 24.09
C ASN A 125 -5.16 0.13 23.16
N LYS A 126 -5.70 0.31 21.94
CA LYS A 126 -5.31 1.37 20.96
C LYS A 126 -3.80 1.54 20.65
N GLY A 127 -2.94 0.64 21.12
CA GLY A 127 -1.51 0.62 20.86
C GLY A 127 -1.19 0.28 19.41
N ILE A 128 0.06 0.50 19.02
CA ILE A 128 0.58 0.16 17.69
C ILE A 128 1.59 -0.99 17.78
N SER A 129 1.87 -1.62 16.65
CA SER A 129 2.95 -2.60 16.54
C SER A 129 3.70 -2.42 15.22
N ALA A 130 5.03 -2.51 15.27
CA ALA A 130 5.89 -2.44 14.10
C ALA A 130 5.85 -3.72 13.25
N ILE A 131 5.22 -4.80 13.73
CA ILE A 131 5.11 -6.05 12.99
C ILE A 131 4.06 -5.87 11.88
N PRO A 132 4.46 -5.95 10.59
CA PRO A 132 3.55 -5.68 9.49
C PRO A 132 2.49 -6.78 9.32
N ILE A 133 1.39 -6.44 8.66
CA ILE A 133 0.46 -7.38 8.05
C ILE A 133 0.81 -7.42 6.56
N ASN A 134 1.09 -8.62 6.02
CA ASN A 134 1.38 -8.80 4.60
C ASN A 134 0.13 -9.33 3.88
N LEU A 135 -0.37 -8.54 2.93
CA LEU A 135 -1.57 -8.83 2.16
C LEU A 135 -1.21 -8.83 0.66
N LYS A 136 -1.59 -9.89 -0.04
CA LYS A 136 -1.51 -9.99 -1.50
C LYS A 136 -2.92 -9.93 -2.08
N ILE A 137 -3.16 -9.04 -3.04
CA ILE A 137 -4.39 -8.97 -3.82
C ILE A 137 -4.05 -9.34 -5.26
N TYR A 138 -4.75 -10.33 -5.79
CA TYR A 138 -4.63 -10.82 -7.14
C TYR A 138 -5.84 -10.31 -7.95
N SER A 139 -5.59 -9.65 -9.07
CA SER A 139 -6.65 -9.13 -9.94
C SER A 139 -6.15 -8.90 -11.37
N PRO A 140 -6.98 -9.11 -12.42
CA PRO A 140 -6.64 -8.74 -13.79
C PRO A 140 -6.58 -7.21 -14.02
N ASN A 141 -7.16 -6.44 -13.10
CA ASN A 141 -7.40 -5.01 -13.23
C ASN A 141 -6.30 -4.14 -12.57
N VAL A 142 -5.42 -4.75 -11.78
CA VAL A 142 -4.33 -4.05 -11.08
C VAL A 142 -3.01 -4.18 -11.85
N VAL A 143 -2.02 -3.36 -11.51
CA VAL A 143 -0.63 -3.57 -11.94
C VAL A 143 0.17 -4.21 -10.81
N ASN A 144 1.30 -4.84 -11.15
CA ASN A 144 2.23 -5.34 -10.15
C ASN A 144 2.83 -4.15 -9.37
N LEU A 145 2.47 -4.01 -8.10
CA LEU A 145 2.86 -2.86 -7.27
C LEU A 145 2.86 -3.24 -5.79
N THR A 146 3.77 -2.66 -5.00
CA THR A 146 3.75 -2.76 -3.54
C THR A 146 3.43 -1.39 -2.92
N LEU A 147 2.40 -1.37 -2.09
CA LEU A 147 1.94 -0.21 -1.32
C LEU A 147 2.15 -0.52 0.16
N ILE A 148 2.62 0.45 0.93
CA ILE A 148 2.80 0.32 2.37
C ILE A 148 1.92 1.38 3.04
N ASP A 149 0.86 0.95 3.72
CA ASP A 149 0.06 1.83 4.60
C ASP A 149 0.69 1.84 5.99
N LEU A 150 0.91 3.04 6.52
CA LEU A 150 1.52 3.24 7.84
C LEU A 150 0.53 3.93 8.79
N PRO A 151 0.69 3.73 10.12
CA PRO A 151 -0.06 4.50 11.10
C PRO A 151 0.00 6.00 10.83
N GLY A 152 -1.15 6.67 10.95
CA GLY A 152 -1.23 8.11 10.73
C GLY A 152 -0.56 8.88 11.86
N MET A 153 0.19 9.93 11.52
CA MET A 153 0.81 10.78 12.53
C MET A 153 -0.24 11.48 13.40
N THR A 154 -0.02 11.46 14.71
CA THR A 154 -0.81 12.16 15.72
C THR A 154 0.12 12.88 16.69
N LYS A 155 -0.29 14.06 17.17
CA LYS A 155 0.44 14.86 18.17
C LYS A 155 -0.05 14.65 19.60
N VAL A 156 -1.25 14.08 19.75
CA VAL A 156 -1.89 13.90 21.06
C VAL A 156 -2.31 12.44 21.19
N PRO A 157 -1.79 11.72 22.21
CA PRO A 157 -2.27 10.37 22.51
C PRO A 157 -3.76 10.39 22.81
N VAL A 158 -4.50 9.42 22.28
CA VAL A 158 -5.95 9.27 22.53
C VAL A 158 -6.28 7.93 23.17
N GLY A 159 -7.08 7.95 24.24
CA GLY A 159 -7.42 6.75 25.00
C GLY A 159 -6.19 6.16 25.69
N ASP A 160 -5.99 4.84 25.58
CA ASP A 160 -4.92 4.10 26.26
C ASP A 160 -3.58 4.09 25.50
N GLN A 161 -3.40 5.05 24.58
CA GLN A 161 -2.15 5.18 23.83
C GLN A 161 -1.02 5.65 24.75
N PRO A 162 0.20 5.12 24.54
CA PRO A 162 1.33 5.53 25.34
C PRO A 162 1.72 6.98 25.01
N SER A 163 2.34 7.66 25.98
CA SER A 163 2.67 9.10 25.86
C SER A 163 3.71 9.40 24.77
N ASP A 164 4.48 8.40 24.36
CA ASP A 164 5.50 8.44 23.31
C ASP A 164 4.98 7.95 21.95
N ILE A 165 3.66 7.76 21.77
CA ILE A 165 3.07 7.23 20.53
C ILE A 165 3.49 8.04 19.28
N GLU A 166 3.63 9.36 19.40
CA GLU A 166 4.09 10.23 18.31
C GLU A 166 5.49 9.82 17.83
N ILE A 167 6.40 9.57 18.78
CA ILE A 167 7.77 9.15 18.49
C ILE A 167 7.77 7.77 17.86
N GLN A 168 7.00 6.82 18.42
CA GLN A 168 6.93 5.46 17.87
C GLN A 168 6.41 5.44 16.42
N ILE A 169 5.38 6.23 16.11
CA ILE A 169 4.84 6.35 14.75
C ILE A 169 5.88 7.00 13.83
N ARG A 170 6.56 8.05 14.28
CA ARG A 170 7.59 8.73 13.50
C ARG A 170 8.76 7.80 13.18
N ASP A 171 9.29 7.09 14.17
CA ASP A 171 10.40 6.15 14.01
C ASP A 171 10.00 5.01 13.06
N MET A 172 8.76 4.51 13.17
CA MET A 172 8.20 3.54 12.25
C MET A 172 8.17 4.08 10.83
N ILE A 173 7.62 5.28 10.61
CA ILE A 173 7.60 5.91 9.28
C ILE A 173 9.01 6.07 8.72
N GLN A 174 9.94 6.62 9.51
CA GLN A 174 11.34 6.81 9.12
C GLN A 174 11.99 5.50 8.69
N SER A 175 11.71 4.38 9.38
CA SER A 175 12.26 3.06 9.03
C SER A 175 11.86 2.58 7.63
N TYR A 176 10.68 2.98 7.12
CA TYR A 176 10.20 2.61 5.78
C TYR A 176 10.67 3.60 4.72
N ILE A 177 10.59 4.91 4.97
CA ILE A 177 10.92 5.92 3.97
C ILE A 177 12.42 6.15 3.78
N SER A 178 13.25 5.66 4.71
CA SER A 178 14.71 5.71 4.57
C SER A 178 15.25 4.72 3.53
N ASN A 179 14.39 3.83 3.00
CA ASN A 179 14.77 2.94 1.92
C ASN A 179 14.91 3.75 0.61
N PRO A 180 16.10 3.76 -0.04
CA PRO A 180 16.31 4.51 -1.28
C PRO A 180 15.49 3.98 -2.47
N ASN A 181 14.96 2.76 -2.37
CA ASN A 181 14.05 2.17 -3.35
C ASN A 181 12.56 2.34 -2.96
N SER A 182 12.25 3.35 -2.15
CA SER A 182 10.89 3.71 -1.78
C SER A 182 10.46 5.03 -2.45
N ILE A 183 9.20 5.09 -2.86
CA ILE A 183 8.53 6.31 -3.30
C ILE A 183 7.64 6.76 -2.16
N ILE A 184 7.79 8.02 -1.74
CA ILE A 184 7.03 8.58 -0.63
C ILE A 184 5.77 9.25 -1.17
N LEU A 185 4.61 8.73 -0.78
CA LEU A 185 3.30 9.30 -1.08
C LEU A 185 2.79 10.07 0.14
N ALA A 186 3.06 11.38 0.19
CA ALA A 186 2.59 12.24 1.26
C ALA A 186 1.17 12.74 1.01
N VAL A 187 0.25 12.27 1.85
CA VAL A 187 -1.17 12.63 1.81
C VAL A 187 -1.45 13.69 2.87
N THR A 188 -1.96 14.84 2.43
CA THR A 188 -2.38 15.97 3.28
C THR A 188 -3.83 16.32 2.96
N PRO A 189 -4.70 16.56 3.96
CA PRO A 189 -6.05 17.06 3.72
C PRO A 189 -6.08 18.41 2.99
N ALA A 190 -7.07 18.62 2.12
CA ALA A 190 -7.22 19.86 1.34
C ALA A 190 -7.49 21.09 2.20
N ASN A 191 -8.06 20.86 3.39
CA ASN A 191 -8.40 21.90 4.34
C ASN A 191 -7.23 22.24 5.30
N GLN A 192 -6.05 21.63 5.13
CA GLN A 192 -4.85 21.94 5.91
C GLN A 192 -3.84 22.71 5.08
N ASP A 193 -3.12 23.63 5.73
CA ASP A 193 -2.06 24.40 5.08
C ASP A 193 -0.85 23.50 4.78
N PHE A 194 -0.49 23.41 3.50
CA PHE A 194 0.65 22.64 3.01
C PHE A 194 1.96 23.08 3.68
N ALA A 195 2.12 24.36 4.00
CA ALA A 195 3.34 24.89 4.63
C ALA A 195 3.60 24.29 6.01
N THR A 196 2.56 23.75 6.65
CA THR A 196 2.61 23.13 7.99
C THR A 196 2.46 21.60 7.95
N SER A 197 2.49 21.00 6.75
CA SER A 197 2.30 19.57 6.57
C SER A 197 3.47 18.75 7.14
N GLU A 198 3.21 18.03 8.23
CA GLU A 198 4.18 17.09 8.81
C GLU A 198 4.61 15.97 7.84
N PRO A 199 3.70 15.38 7.01
CA PRO A 199 4.09 14.43 5.96
C PRO A 199 5.15 15.00 5.01
N LEU A 200 5.02 16.27 4.61
CA LEU A 200 6.00 16.94 3.75
C LEU A 200 7.35 17.10 4.44
N LYS A 201 7.31 17.50 5.71
CA LYS A 201 8.53 17.74 6.50
C LYS A 201 9.34 16.47 6.66
N ILE A 202 8.71 15.37 7.08
CA ILE A 202 9.38 14.07 7.24
C ILE A 202 9.87 13.51 5.91
N ALA A 203 9.12 13.69 4.82
CA ALA A 203 9.58 13.27 3.51
C ALA A 203 10.85 14.02 3.07
N ARG A 204 10.91 15.34 3.30
CA ARG A 204 12.09 16.16 2.97
C ARG A 204 13.31 15.87 3.85
N GLU A 205 13.13 15.28 5.03
CA GLU A 205 14.25 14.84 5.87
C GLU A 205 15.04 13.70 5.21
N VAL A 206 14.39 12.87 4.39
CA VAL A 206 15.00 11.70 3.72
C VAL A 206 15.16 11.87 2.21
N ASP A 207 14.36 12.73 1.57
CA ASP A 207 14.44 13.10 0.16
C ASP A 207 14.41 14.64 0.01
N PRO A 208 15.54 15.34 0.27
CA PRO A 208 15.62 16.80 0.21
C PRO A 208 15.43 17.36 -1.21
N ASP A 209 15.85 16.59 -2.22
CA ASP A 209 15.79 16.96 -3.64
C ASP A 209 14.40 16.71 -4.25
N GLY A 210 13.54 15.94 -3.57
CA GLY A 210 12.18 15.65 -3.97
C GLY A 210 12.07 14.73 -5.18
N ALA A 211 13.09 13.89 -5.42
CA ALA A 211 13.17 13.05 -6.61
C ALA A 211 12.22 11.84 -6.56
N LEU A 212 11.84 11.40 -5.36
CA LEU A 212 11.00 10.23 -5.09
C LEU A 212 9.77 10.60 -4.25
N PHE A 213 9.41 11.89 -4.26
CA PHE A 213 8.42 12.49 -3.37
C PHE A 213 7.17 12.98 -4.13
N PHE A 214 5.98 12.54 -3.71
CA PHE A 214 4.70 13.00 -4.28
C PHE A 214 3.75 13.51 -3.19
N HIS A 215 3.12 14.65 -3.45
CA HIS A 215 2.17 15.29 -2.53
C HIS A 215 0.73 15.25 -3.07
N PHE A 216 -0.21 14.84 -2.21
CA PHE A 216 -1.65 14.86 -2.50
C PHE A 216 -2.38 15.70 -1.48
N SER A 217 -3.02 16.77 -1.95
CA SER A 217 -3.85 17.64 -1.12
C SER A 217 -5.33 17.27 -1.16
N ASN A 218 -5.80 16.44 -2.10
CA ASN A 218 -7.23 16.12 -2.23
C ASN A 218 -7.43 14.65 -2.69
N PRO A 219 -8.35 13.87 -2.09
CA PRO A 219 -8.77 12.57 -2.62
C PRO A 219 -9.24 12.63 -4.09
N SER A 220 -9.80 13.75 -4.54
CA SER A 220 -10.17 13.98 -5.95
C SER A 220 -8.97 14.14 -6.89
N CYS A 221 -7.75 14.30 -6.37
CA CYS A 221 -6.53 14.44 -7.16
C CYS A 221 -5.91 13.10 -7.59
N LEU A 222 -6.66 11.98 -7.55
CA LEU A 222 -6.27 10.75 -8.24
C LEU A 222 -5.88 11.00 -9.72
N ALA A 223 -6.50 11.99 -10.36
CA ALA A 223 -6.15 12.46 -11.71
C ALA A 223 -4.75 13.11 -11.84
N MET A 224 -4.06 13.48 -10.75
CA MET A 224 -2.67 13.94 -10.78
C MET A 224 -1.67 12.78 -10.75
N LEU A 225 -2.03 11.60 -10.25
CA LEU A 225 -1.15 10.42 -10.34
C LEU A 225 -0.82 10.09 -11.81
N THR A 226 -1.79 10.31 -12.70
CA THR A 226 -1.66 10.19 -14.17
C THR A 226 -0.81 11.26 -14.83
N VAL A 227 -0.56 12.40 -14.18
CA VAL A 227 0.28 13.48 -14.72
C VAL A 227 1.75 13.26 -14.38
N PHE A 228 2.05 12.74 -13.18
CA PHE A 228 3.43 12.61 -12.69
C PHE A 228 4.04 11.22 -12.90
N PHE A 229 3.22 10.16 -12.94
CA PHE A 229 3.60 8.85 -13.47
C PHE A 229 2.61 8.43 -14.55
N PRO A 230 2.64 9.07 -15.74
CA PRO A 230 1.71 8.74 -16.79
C PRO A 230 1.75 7.25 -17.13
N SER A 231 2.94 6.64 -17.14
CA SER A 231 3.12 5.23 -17.46
C SER A 231 2.57 4.23 -16.44
N ILE A 232 2.62 4.53 -15.13
CA ILE A 232 2.15 3.61 -14.07
C ILE A 232 0.65 3.83 -13.83
N PHE A 233 0.20 5.08 -13.81
CA PHE A 233 -1.16 5.42 -13.40
C PHE A 233 -2.15 5.57 -14.56
N ASN A 234 -1.74 5.90 -15.79
CA ASN A 234 -2.70 5.83 -16.91
C ASN A 234 -3.08 4.38 -17.23
N SER A 235 -2.22 3.39 -16.92
CA SER A 235 -2.62 1.98 -16.98
C SER A 235 -3.67 1.61 -15.94
N LEU A 236 -3.65 2.29 -14.79
CA LEU A 236 -4.59 2.05 -13.69
C LEU A 236 -5.96 2.67 -13.98
N ILE A 237 -5.97 3.89 -14.54
CA ILE A 237 -7.20 4.62 -14.89
C ILE A 237 -7.83 4.10 -16.19
N ALA A 238 -7.05 3.63 -17.16
CA ALA A 238 -7.60 3.12 -18.44
C ALA A 238 -8.27 1.73 -18.34
N LYS A 239 -8.21 1.08 -17.17
CA LYS A 239 -8.85 -0.23 -16.89
C LYS A 239 -10.11 -0.13 -16.00
N GLN A 240 -10.49 1.07 -15.55
CA GLN A 240 -11.82 1.35 -14.98
C GLN A 240 -12.75 1.84 -16.09
#